data_AF-A0A9E3BVE4-F1
#
_entry.id   AF-A0A9E3BVE4-F1
#
_cell.length_a   1.000
_cell.length_b   1.000
_cell.length_c   1.000
_cell.angle_alpha   90.00
_cell.angle_beta   90.00
_cell.angle_gamma   90.00
#
_symmetry.space_group_name_H-M   'P 1'
#
loop_
_entity.id
_entity.type
_entity.pdbx_description
1 polymer ?
#
loop_
_entity_poly.entity_id
_entity_poly.type
_entity_poly.pdbx_seq_one_letter_code
_entity_poly.pdbx_strand_id
1 'polypeptide(L)'
;MPSSFTPRERELIRREFCRHFGQDPSLADGILLRTWHSGPLKGQPKIPLAVQGLLDRGLVEVGGGKYGSRAFFTEAGLAELRLLLQDRRAMDPERFAHLRRELGLDAGGADAG
;
A
#
# COMPACT_ATOMS: atom_id res chain seq x y z
N MET A 1 -16.70 3.65 8.46
CA MET A 1 -16.38 2.30 8.98
C MET A 1 -14.86 2.15 9.02
N PRO A 2 -14.29 1.41 9.98
CA PRO A 2 -12.86 1.16 9.98
C PRO A 2 -12.49 0.28 8.77
N SER A 3 -11.25 0.41 8.28
CA SER A 3 -10.76 -0.48 7.22
C SER A 3 -10.69 -1.93 7.69
N SER A 4 -10.84 -2.85 6.74
CA SER A 4 -10.77 -4.30 6.96
C SER A 4 -9.32 -4.84 7.01
N PHE A 5 -8.30 -3.98 6.96
CA PHE A 5 -6.91 -4.41 7.10
C PHE A 5 -6.64 -4.97 8.49
N THR A 6 -5.98 -6.12 8.52
CA THR A 6 -5.47 -6.73 9.74
C THR A 6 -4.29 -5.94 10.31
N PRO A 7 -3.91 -6.13 11.58
CA PRO A 7 -2.74 -5.48 12.16
C PRO A 7 -1.44 -5.68 11.36
N ARG A 8 -1.22 -6.90 10.82
CA ARG A 8 -0.02 -7.23 10.04
C ARG A 8 0.01 -6.51 8.68
N GLU A 9 -1.13 -6.36 8.04
CA GLU A 9 -1.22 -5.63 6.77
C GLU A 9 -1.06 -4.13 6.97
N ARG A 10 -1.62 -3.58 8.05
CA ARG A 10 -1.37 -2.17 8.41
C ARG A 10 0.11 -1.92 8.68
N GLU A 11 0.79 -2.83 9.37
CA GLU A 11 2.23 -2.74 9.59
C GLU A 11 3.02 -2.79 8.28
N LEU A 12 2.65 -3.70 7.37
CA LEU A 12 3.22 -3.75 6.02
C LEU A 12 3.02 -2.41 5.29
N ILE A 13 1.79 -1.90 5.22
CA ILE A 13 1.46 -0.63 4.54
C ILE A 13 2.25 0.52 5.14
N ARG A 14 2.30 0.63 6.47
CA ARG A 14 3.09 1.66 7.15
C ARG A 14 4.57 1.55 6.79
N ARG A 15 5.13 0.34 6.75
CA ARG A 15 6.53 0.14 6.44
C ARG A 15 6.85 0.47 4.99
N GLU A 16 6.03 0.04 4.04
CA GLU A 16 6.30 0.21 2.61
C GLU A 16 6.02 1.64 2.15
N PHE A 17 5.02 2.31 2.73
CA PHE A 17 4.59 3.63 2.30
C PHE A 17 4.89 4.77 3.30
N CYS A 18 5.67 4.51 4.35
CA CYS A 18 6.22 5.62 5.14
C CYS A 18 7.27 6.34 4.30
N ARG A 19 7.42 7.65 4.51
CA ARG A 19 8.55 8.40 3.95
C ARG A 19 9.87 7.77 4.41
N HIS A 20 10.72 7.42 3.45
CA HIS A 20 12.07 6.89 3.68
C HIS A 20 13.09 7.76 2.98
N PHE A 21 14.15 8.15 3.69
CA PHE A 21 15.24 8.97 3.14
C PHE A 21 14.79 10.25 2.39
N GLY A 22 13.70 10.87 2.85
CA GLY A 22 13.13 12.08 2.24
C GLY A 22 12.30 11.85 0.97
N GLN A 23 12.10 10.60 0.54
CA GLN A 23 11.25 10.25 -0.59
C GLN A 23 9.86 9.84 -0.13
N ASP A 24 8.84 10.36 -0.81
CA ASP A 24 7.45 9.96 -0.65
C ASP A 24 7.15 8.80 -1.61
N PRO A 25 6.94 7.57 -1.11
CA PRO A 25 6.57 6.45 -1.96
C PRO A 25 5.17 6.64 -2.55
N SER A 26 4.97 6.25 -3.81
CA SER A 26 3.66 6.32 -4.49
C SER A 26 2.95 4.97 -4.46
N LEU A 27 1.62 5.00 -4.35
CA LEU A 27 0.77 3.82 -4.52
C LEU A 27 0.87 3.26 -5.94
N ALA A 28 1.04 4.12 -6.95
CA ALA A 28 1.21 3.72 -8.34
C ALA A 28 2.50 2.91 -8.57
N ASP A 29 3.53 3.11 -7.74
CA ASP A 29 4.73 2.28 -7.80
C ASP A 29 4.48 0.87 -7.25
N GLY A 30 3.49 0.66 -6.37
CA GLY A 30 3.20 -0.63 -5.76
C GLY A 30 4.28 -1.17 -4.81
N ILE A 31 3.96 -2.26 -4.12
CA ILE A 31 4.84 -2.92 -3.14
C ILE A 31 5.81 -3.85 -3.88
N LEU A 32 7.12 -3.66 -3.69
CA LEU A 32 8.13 -4.49 -4.35
C LEU A 32 8.16 -5.91 -3.78
N LEU A 33 7.99 -6.91 -4.65
CA LEU A 33 8.09 -8.32 -4.27
C LEU A 33 9.47 -8.84 -4.66
N ARG A 34 10.25 -9.26 -3.65
CA ARG A 34 11.54 -9.91 -3.90
C ARG A 34 11.32 -11.20 -4.67
N THR A 35 12.24 -11.56 -5.55
CA THR A 35 12.16 -12.83 -6.28
C THR A 35 13.02 -13.91 -5.63
N TRP A 36 12.72 -15.17 -5.93
CA TRP A 36 13.61 -16.28 -5.62
C TRP A 36 14.86 -16.20 -6.48
N HIS A 37 16.02 -16.10 -5.84
CA HIS A 37 17.31 -16.00 -6.53
C HIS A 37 17.74 -17.33 -7.16
N SER A 38 17.37 -18.46 -6.55
CA SER A 38 17.74 -19.81 -6.98
C SER A 38 16.68 -20.83 -6.57
N GLY A 39 16.85 -22.07 -7.03
CA GLY A 39 15.94 -23.19 -6.75
C GLY A 39 14.76 -23.30 -7.73
N PRO A 40 13.80 -24.20 -7.48
CA PRO A 40 12.69 -24.49 -8.40
C PRO A 40 11.75 -23.30 -8.60
N LEU A 41 11.74 -22.35 -7.66
CA LEU A 41 10.93 -21.14 -7.74
C LEU A 41 11.70 -19.94 -8.32
N LYS A 42 12.92 -20.13 -8.83
CA LYS A 42 13.79 -19.05 -9.32
C LYS A 42 13.03 -18.12 -10.27
N GLY A 43 13.16 -16.81 -10.03
CA GLY A 43 12.50 -15.76 -10.82
C GLY A 43 11.04 -15.48 -10.41
N GLN A 44 10.40 -16.36 -9.65
CA GLN A 44 9.05 -16.13 -9.16
C GLN A 44 9.04 -15.13 -7.99
N PRO A 45 7.98 -14.32 -7.84
CA PRO A 45 7.83 -13.43 -6.70
C PRO A 45 7.67 -14.21 -5.39
N LYS A 46 8.39 -13.78 -4.36
CA LYS A 46 8.16 -14.19 -2.98
C LYS A 46 7.01 -13.37 -2.45
N ILE A 47 5.89 -14.03 -2.14
CA ILE A 47 4.72 -13.39 -1.57
C ILE A 47 4.80 -13.48 -0.04
N PRO A 48 5.01 -12.35 0.68
CA PRO A 48 4.91 -12.35 2.14
C PRO A 48 3.48 -12.68 2.58
N LEU A 49 3.32 -13.28 3.77
CA LEU A 49 2.00 -13.68 4.28
C LEU A 49 0.99 -12.51 4.34
N ALA A 50 1.47 -11.31 4.68
CA ALA A 50 0.62 -10.11 4.68
C ALA A 50 0.14 -9.74 3.28
N VAL A 51 0.98 -9.87 2.24
CA VAL A 51 0.56 -9.66 0.84
C VAL A 51 -0.36 -10.78 0.37
N GLN A 52 -0.12 -12.02 0.81
CA GLN A 52 -0.98 -13.15 0.48
C GLN A 52 -2.43 -12.94 0.96
N GLY A 53 -2.61 -12.41 2.18
CA GLY A 53 -3.94 -12.07 2.70
C GLY A 53 -4.64 -10.93 1.96
N LEU A 54 -3.87 -9.99 1.39
CA LEU A 54 -4.40 -8.95 0.51
C LEU A 54 -4.81 -9.52 -0.86
N LEU A 55 -4.01 -10.44 -1.41
CA LEU A 55 -4.29 -11.11 -2.69
C LEU A 55 -5.54 -11.99 -2.61
N ASP A 56 -5.64 -12.80 -1.54
CA ASP A 56 -6.79 -13.68 -1.31
C ASP A 56 -8.12 -12.91 -1.25
N ARG A 57 -8.07 -11.69 -0.74
CA ARG A 57 -9.22 -10.77 -0.66
C ARG A 57 -9.38 -9.84 -1.86
N GLY A 58 -8.53 -9.96 -2.89
CA GLY A 58 -8.58 -9.11 -4.08
C GLY A 58 -8.30 -7.62 -3.83
N LEU A 59 -7.60 -7.29 -2.73
CA LEU A 59 -7.23 -5.91 -2.40
C LEU A 59 -5.96 -5.46 -3.13
N VAL A 60 -5.14 -6.42 -3.56
CA VAL A 60 -3.98 -6.18 -4.42
C VAL A 60 -3.92 -7.22 -5.53
N GLU A 61 -3.19 -6.92 -6.58
CA GLU A 61 -2.84 -7.83 -7.67
C GLU A 61 -1.33 -7.80 -7.93
N VAL A 62 -0.77 -8.94 -8.37
CA VAL A 62 0.66 -9.01 -8.73
C VAL A 62 0.84 -8.68 -10.21
N GLY A 63 1.57 -7.60 -10.48
CA GLY A 63 1.92 -7.17 -11.84
C GLY A 63 3.42 -7.06 -12.05
N GLY A 64 3.82 -6.85 -13.31
CA GLY A 64 5.19 -6.49 -13.67
C GLY A 64 5.42 -4.99 -13.51
N GLY A 65 6.40 -4.59 -12.70
CA GLY A 65 6.86 -3.22 -12.57
C GLY A 65 8.25 -3.02 -13.21
N LYS A 66 8.67 -1.75 -13.34
CA LYS A 66 9.97 -1.36 -13.94
C LYS A 66 11.19 -2.08 -13.36
N TYR A 67 11.11 -2.55 -12.11
CA TYR A 67 12.21 -3.18 -11.36
C TYR A 67 11.85 -4.55 -10.77
N GLY A 68 10.89 -5.26 -11.36
CA GLY A 68 10.48 -6.61 -10.93
C GLY A 68 8.98 -6.73 -10.61
N SER A 69 8.59 -7.87 -10.05
CA SER A 69 7.20 -8.11 -9.64
C SER A 69 6.79 -7.20 -8.51
N ARG A 70 5.58 -6.65 -8.60
CA ARG A 70 5.03 -5.76 -7.58
C ARG A 70 3.58 -6.10 -7.28
N ALA A 71 3.16 -5.82 -6.05
CA ALA A 71 1.76 -5.86 -5.68
C ALA A 71 1.16 -4.45 -5.78
N PHE A 72 0.17 -4.28 -6.65
CA PHE A 72 -0.56 -3.03 -6.86
C PHE A 72 -1.91 -3.10 -6.18
N PHE A 73 -2.36 -2.01 -5.56
CA PHE A 73 -3.70 -1.97 -4.99
C PHE A 73 -4.75 -1.97 -6.11
N THR A 74 -5.76 -2.82 -5.95
CA THR A 74 -6.97 -2.77 -6.78
C THR A 74 -7.86 -1.60 -6.35
N GLU A 75 -8.90 -1.28 -7.11
CA GLU A 75 -9.89 -0.28 -6.71
C GLU A 75 -10.50 -0.57 -5.31
N ALA A 76 -10.75 -1.84 -5.00
CA ALA A 76 -11.22 -2.27 -3.68
C ALA A 76 -10.15 -2.03 -2.61
N GLY A 77 -8.89 -2.34 -2.89
CA GLY A 77 -7.76 -2.04 -2.00
C GLY A 77 -7.58 -0.55 -1.73
N LEU A 78 -7.73 0.29 -2.76
CA LEU A 78 -7.66 1.75 -2.62
C LEU A 78 -8.83 2.29 -1.80
N ALA A 79 -10.04 1.73 -1.94
CA ALA A 79 -11.17 2.08 -1.09
C ALA A 79 -10.90 1.76 0.39
N GLU A 80 -10.37 0.58 0.69
CA GLU A 80 -9.94 0.20 2.05
C GLU A 80 -8.81 1.09 2.58
N LEU A 81 -7.86 1.46 1.71
CA LEU A 81 -6.75 2.34 2.06
C LEU A 81 -7.23 3.76 2.41
N ARG A 82 -8.24 4.27 1.70
CA ARG A 82 -8.91 5.53 2.05
C ARG A 82 -9.51 5.47 3.46
N LEU A 83 -10.21 4.39 3.80
CA LEU A 83 -10.75 4.18 5.15
C LEU A 83 -9.64 4.11 6.20
N LEU A 84 -8.53 3.43 5.89
CA LEU A 84 -7.38 3.31 6.79
C LEU A 84 -6.73 4.67 7.07
N LEU A 85 -6.57 5.50 6.05
CA LEU A 85 -5.92 6.82 6.16
C LEU A 85 -6.80 7.89 6.82
N GLN A 86 -8.10 7.64 6.93
CA GLN A 86 -9.02 8.45 7.73
C GLN A 86 -8.90 8.15 9.23
N ASP A 87 -8.46 6.93 9.60
CA ASP A 87 -8.25 6.55 10.99
C ASP A 87 -6.89 7.03 11.51
N ARG A 88 -6.90 8.17 12.21
CA ARG A 88 -5.72 8.80 12.82
C ARG A 88 -5.00 7.93 13.86
N ARG A 89 -5.68 6.96 14.46
CA ARG A 89 -5.06 6.01 15.41
C ARG A 89 -4.30 4.91 14.67
N ALA A 90 -4.79 4.57 13.47
CA ALA A 90 -4.19 3.55 12.62
C ALA A 90 -3.10 4.11 11.68
N MET A 91 -3.17 5.36 11.27
CA MET A 91 -2.17 6.01 10.41
C MET A 91 -1.97 7.45 10.87
N ASP A 92 -0.73 7.82 11.14
CA ASP A 92 -0.38 9.20 11.47
C ASP A 92 -0.62 10.12 10.24
N PRO A 93 -1.53 11.10 10.33
CA PRO A 93 -1.95 11.87 9.17
C PRO A 93 -0.84 12.74 8.58
N GLU A 94 0.14 13.16 9.38
CA GLU A 94 1.26 13.99 8.91
C GLU A 94 2.31 13.13 8.20
N ARG A 95 2.67 11.97 8.77
CA ARG A 95 3.62 11.03 8.15
C ARG A 95 3.12 10.46 6.83
N PHE A 96 1.81 10.29 6.70
CA PHE A 96 1.16 9.73 5.50
C PHE A 96 0.40 10.79 4.68
N ALA A 97 0.71 12.08 4.86
CA ALA A 97 0.07 13.17 4.12
C ALA A 97 0.20 13.02 2.60
N HIS A 98 1.30 12.44 2.10
CA HIS A 98 1.47 12.20 0.68
C HIS A 98 0.44 11.20 0.12
N LEU A 99 0.16 10.09 0.83
CA LEU A 99 -0.86 9.12 0.42
C LEU A 99 -2.27 9.71 0.47
N ARG A 100 -2.52 10.57 1.47
CA ARG A 100 -3.81 11.26 1.59
C ARG A 100 -4.07 12.18 0.39
N ARG A 101 -3.05 12.92 -0.05
CA ARG A 101 -3.10 13.74 -1.28
C ARG A 101 -3.26 12.88 -2.52
N GLU A 102 -2.48 11.81 -2.65
CA GLU A 102 -2.56 10.86 -3.78
C GLU A 102 -3.97 10.25 -3.93
N LEU A 103 -4.64 9.99 -2.82
CA LEU A 103 -5.99 9.42 -2.79
C LEU A 103 -7.13 10.46 -2.78
N GLY A 104 -6.81 11.75 -2.83
CA GLY A 104 -7.78 12.85 -2.83
C GLY A 104 -8.48 13.10 -1.48
N LEU A 105 -7.92 12.63 -0.37
CA LEU A 105 -8.53 12.74 0.97
C LEU A 105 -8.42 14.14 1.58
N ASP A 106 -7.53 14.99 1.05
CA ASP A 106 -7.31 16.35 1.54
C ASP A 106 -8.03 17.41 0.69
N ALA A 107 -8.79 17.00 -0.34
CA ALA A 107 -9.55 17.89 -1.24
C ALA A 107 -10.88 18.41 -0.64
N GLY A 108 -10.92 18.64 0.68
CA GLY A 108 -12.08 19.15 1.41
C GLY A 108 -11.82 20.43 2.22
N GLY A 109 -10.73 21.15 1.94
CA GLY A 109 -10.31 22.32 2.71
C GLY A 109 -9.92 23.55 1.89
N ALA A 110 -10.34 23.65 0.63
CA ALA A 110 -10.05 24.81 -0.22
C ALA A 110 -11.27 25.21 -1.05
N ASP A 111 -12.30 25.71 -0.37
CA ASP A 111 -13.20 26.79 -0.86
C ASP A 111 -14.04 27.30 0.33
N ALA A 112 -13.42 28.10 1.21
CA ALA A 112 -14.10 28.97 2.17
C ALA A 112 -13.06 29.94 2.76
N GLY A 113 -13.00 31.15 2.20
CA GLY A 113 -12.15 32.25 2.68
C GLY A 113 -11.88 33.27 1.60
#